data_AF-A0A0R1ZJU9-F1
#
_entry.id   AF-A0A0R1ZJU9-F1
#
_cell.length_a   1.000
_cell.length_b   1.000
_cell.length_c   1.000
_cell.angle_alpha   90.00
_cell.angle_beta   90.00
_cell.angle_gamma   90.00
#
_symmetry.space_group_name_H-M   'P 1'
#
loop_
_entity.id
_entity.type
_entity.pdbx_description
1 polymer ?
#
loop_
_entity_poly.entity_id
_entity_poly.type
_entity_poly.pdbx_seq_one_letter_code
_entity_poly.pdbx_strand_id
1 'polypeptide(L)' 'MQLMKYDYRKIIKIPYYQSPAHPRMPMAERAAIFLPFAALSGFEDEIERVKKKHLEENR' A
#
# COMPACT_ATOMS: atom_id res chain seq x y z
N MET A 1 -5.18 -33.51 -18.42
CA MET A 1 -5.29 -33.03 -17.03
C MET A 1 -5.93 -31.64 -17.07
N GLN A 2 -7.20 -31.54 -16.69
CA GLN A 2 -7.99 -30.32 -16.84
C GLN A 2 -7.48 -29.28 -15.82
N LEU A 3 -6.97 -28.15 -16.31
CA LEU A 3 -6.59 -27.01 -15.46
C LEU A 3 -7.87 -26.52 -14.77
N MET A 4 -8.04 -26.82 -13.48
CA MET A 4 -9.10 -26.21 -12.69
C MET A 4 -8.88 -24.70 -12.71
N LYS A 5 -9.76 -23.98 -13.42
CA LYS A 5 -9.80 -22.52 -13.41
C LYS A 5 -10.28 -22.07 -12.03
N TYR A 6 -9.34 -21.77 -11.15
CA TYR A 6 -9.66 -21.14 -9.88
C TYR A 6 -10.15 -19.71 -10.14
N ASP A 7 -11.40 -19.43 -9.78
CA ASP A 7 -11.92 -18.07 -9.76
C ASP A 7 -11.38 -17.36 -8.52
N TYR A 8 -10.22 -16.72 -8.66
CA TYR A 8 -9.53 -15.98 -7.60
C TYR A 8 -10.41 -14.90 -6.94
N ARG A 9 -11.48 -14.44 -7.61
CA ARG A 9 -12.43 -13.47 -7.02
C ARG A 9 -13.16 -14.03 -5.81
N LYS A 10 -13.26 -15.36 -5.69
CA LYS A 10 -13.87 -16.03 -4.53
C LYS A 10 -13.00 -15.94 -3.28
N ILE A 11 -11.68 -15.79 -3.43
CA ILE A 11 -10.72 -15.63 -2.32
C ILE A 11 -11.00 -14.33 -1.55
N ILE A 12 -11.44 -13.27 -2.23
CA ILE A 12 -11.73 -11.97 -1.59
C ILE A 12 -12.92 -12.08 -0.60
N LYS A 13 -13.83 -13.03 -0.83
CA LYS A 13 -15.06 -13.20 -0.03
C LYS A 13 -14.88 -14.12 1.18
N ILE A 14 -13.69 -14.70 1.41
CA ILE A 14 -13.47 -15.57 2.56
C ILE A 14 -13.37 -14.74 3.85
N PRO A 15 -13.98 -15.18 4.96
CA PRO A 15 -13.81 -14.52 6.24
C PRO A 15 -12.32 -14.56 6.63
N TYR A 16 -11.74 -13.38 6.90
CA TYR A 16 -10.36 -13.28 7.33
C TYR A 16 -10.27 -13.55 8.84
N TYR A 17 -9.40 -14.47 9.26
CA TYR A 17 -9.14 -14.73 10.67
C TYR A 17 -8.57 -13.49 11.36
N GLN A 18 -9.20 -13.04 12.44
CA GLN A 18 -8.66 -11.98 13.29
C GLN A 18 -8.16 -12.60 14.59
N SER A 19 -6.88 -12.37 14.91
CA SER A 19 -6.29 -12.86 16.14
C SER A 19 -6.90 -12.12 17.35
N PRO A 20 -7.47 -12.84 18.34
CA PRO A 20 -7.94 -12.22 19.57
C PRO A 20 -6.79 -11.72 20.45
N ALA A 21 -5.63 -12.39 20.40
CA ALA A 21 -4.45 -12.07 21.20
C ALA A 21 -3.60 -10.94 20.59
N HIS A 22 -3.68 -10.77 19.27
CA HIS A 22 -2.92 -9.76 18.53
C HIS A 22 -3.89 -8.91 17.71
N PRO A 23 -4.55 -7.92 18.35
CA PRO A 23 -5.45 -7.04 17.64
C PRO A 23 -4.71 -6.29 16.53
N ARG A 24 -5.42 -5.95 15.46
CA ARG A 24 -4.84 -5.13 14.39
C ARG A 24 -4.51 -3.75 14.92
N MET A 25 -3.36 -3.24 14.51
CA MET A 25 -2.94 -1.86 14.78
C MET A 25 -4.04 -0.87 14.31
N PRO A 26 -4.48 0.08 15.16
CA PRO A 26 -5.43 1.11 14.81
C PRO A 26 -5.03 1.92 13.57
N MET A 27 -6.02 2.50 12.87
CA MET A 27 -5.78 3.30 11.66
C MET A 27 -4.81 4.46 11.90
N ALA A 28 -4.98 5.18 13.01
CA ALA A 28 -4.17 6.35 13.36
C ALA A 28 -2.70 5.99 13.61
N GLU A 29 -2.45 4.88 14.32
CA GLU A 29 -1.09 4.37 14.55
C GLU A 29 -0.42 3.95 13.22
N ARG A 30 -1.19 3.34 12.31
CA ARG A 30 -0.66 3.03 10.96
C ARG A 30 -0.34 4.30 10.16
N ALA A 31 -1.14 5.36 10.31
CA ALA A 31 -0.89 6.63 9.64
C ALA A 31 0.38 7.33 10.18
N ALA A 32 0.68 7.17 11.47
CA ALA A 32 1.88 7.75 12.09
C ALA A 32 3.20 7.27 11.46
N ILE A 33 3.23 6.09 10.84
CA ILE A 33 4.41 5.60 10.08
C ILE A 33 4.75 6.54 8.92
N PHE A 34 3.75 7.21 8.34
CA PHE A 34 3.90 8.15 7.24
C PHE A 34 4.10 9.61 7.68
N LEU A 35 4.10 9.87 9.00
CA LEU A 35 4.28 11.21 9.55
C LEU A 35 5.57 11.91 9.08
N PRO A 36 6.72 11.22 8.91
CA PRO A 36 7.94 11.85 8.39
C PRO A 36 7.75 12.50 7.01
N PHE A 37 6.83 11.98 6.18
CA PHE A 37 6.54 12.53 4.86
C PHE A 37 5.58 13.71 4.87
N ALA A 38 4.91 13.98 6.00
CA ALA A 38 4.05 15.16 6.14
C ALA A 38 4.85 16.47 5.97
N ALA A 39 6.16 16.45 6.25
CA ALA A 39 7.06 17.58 6.01
C ALA A 39 7.20 17.96 4.52
N LEU A 40 6.80 17.08 3.60
CA LEU A 40 6.87 17.32 2.15
C LEU A 40 5.65 18.09 1.60
N SER A 41 4.63 18.34 2.43
CA SER A 41 3.51 19.19 2.03
C SER A 41 3.99 20.60 1.68
N GLY A 42 3.63 21.11 0.51
CA GLY A 42 4.11 22.38 -0.04
C GLY A 42 5.33 22.27 -0.96
N PHE A 43 5.86 21.06 -1.19
CA PHE A 43 6.97 20.78 -2.13
C PHE A 43 6.52 19.96 -3.35
N GLU A 44 5.28 20.13 -3.79
CA GLU A 44 4.67 19.31 -4.85
C GLU A 44 5.44 19.39 -6.18
N ASP A 45 5.93 20.58 -6.54
CA ASP A 45 6.71 20.81 -7.77
C ASP A 45 8.05 20.07 -7.76
N GLU A 46 8.79 20.14 -6.64
CA GLU A 46 10.02 19.41 -6.39
C GLU A 46 9.82 17.89 -6.50
N ILE A 47 8.75 17.36 -5.92
CA ILE A 47 8.43 15.92 -5.96
C ILE A 47 8.21 15.48 -7.41
N GLU A 48 7.41 16.23 -8.18
CA GLU A 48 7.13 15.89 -9.59
C GLU A 48 8.39 16.00 -10.45
N ARG A 49 9.27 16.98 -10.20
CA ARG A 49 10.58 17.07 -10.87
C ARG A 49 11.44 15.84 -10.60
N VAL A 50 11.57 15.42 -9.34
CA VAL A 50 12.37 14.26 -8.96
C VAL A 50 11.81 12.98 -9.56
N LYS A 51 10.48 12.81 -9.55
CA LYS A 51 9.79 11.68 -10.17
C LYS A 51 10.06 11.58 -11.67
N LYS A 52 9.97 12.70 -12.41
CA LYS A 52 10.29 12.73 -13.85
C LYS A 52 11.73 12.30 -14.12
N LYS A 53 12.68 12.90 -13.39
CA LYS A 53 14.10 12.54 -13.49
C LYS A 53 14.33 11.06 -13.24
N HIS A 54 13.72 10.49 -12.19
CA HIS A 54 13.85 9.08 -11.87
C HIS A 54 13.31 8.17 -12.99
N LEU A 55 12.18 8.54 -13.61
CA LEU A 55 11.61 7.79 -14.74
C LEU A 55 12.48 7.89 -16.00
N GLU A 56 13.15 9.01 -16.22
CA GLU A 56 14.10 9.19 -17.33
C GLU A 56 15.39 8.39 -17.12
N GLU A 57 15.90 8.33 -15.89
CA GLU A 57 17.12 7.58 -15.54
C GLU A 57 16.94 6.05 -15.55
N ASN A 58 15.73 5.55 -15.30
CA ASN A 58 15.42 4.11 -15.22
C ASN A 58 14.72 3.57 -16.49
N ARG A 59 14.86 4.27 -17.62
CA ARG A 59 14.29 3.90 -18.92
C ARG A 59 15.35 3.32 -19.84
#